data_AF-A0A6M7WIW3-F1
#
_entry.id   AF-A0A6M7WIW3-F1
#
_cell.length_a   1.000
_cell.length_b   1.000
_cell.length_c   1.000
_cell.angle_alpha   90.00
_cell.angle_beta   90.00
_cell.angle_gamma   90.00
#
_symmetry.space_group_name_H-M   'P 1'
#
loop_
_entity.id
_entity.type
_entity.pdbx_description
1 polymer ?
#
loop_
_entity_poly.entity_id
_entity_poly.type
_entity_poly.pdbx_seq_one_letter_code
_entity_poly.pdbx_strand_id
1 'polypeptide(L)'
;MAGVEQITVEAGEAGMRLDRWFKTHFPGLGFGHLQKLLRSGQIRVDGGRVKADSRVEPGQVVRVPPLEVDKKGESALTGHSIRNQGDADVLAKMLIHEDPKVFVFNKPAGLAVQGGSGVTRNVDDMLEAWRNQKGEKPRLVHRLDRDTSGVLVVARSRLAAMKLSEAFRARETKKTYWALVKGVPPKREDKISTWLIKEPTEDGDRVRVAAHGEKGADHAVSYYRIIEQAAQTMTWLEMEPYTGRTHQLRVHAAYIGCPIIGDPKYFEADTNWDFPGGIQNRLHLHARRIIIPHPDKGVIDVTAPMPPHMRQSWNLIGFDDASAED
;
A
#
# COMPACT_ATOMS: atom_id res chain seq x y z
N MET A 1 14.44 12.95 7.10
CA MET A 1 15.11 12.04 8.05
C MET A 1 14.66 12.41 9.45
N ALA A 2 13.72 11.66 10.03
CA ALA A 2 13.41 11.81 11.45
C ALA A 2 14.60 11.27 12.26
N GLY A 3 15.08 12.02 13.24
CA GLY A 3 16.21 11.61 14.08
C GLY A 3 15.79 10.69 15.22
N VAL A 4 16.76 10.12 15.93
CA VAL A 4 16.52 9.44 17.21
C VAL A 4 15.92 10.45 18.20
N GLU A 5 14.80 10.10 18.82
CA GLU A 5 14.12 10.92 19.82
C GLU A 5 14.47 10.44 21.23
N GLN A 6 14.58 11.39 22.17
CA GLN A 6 14.74 11.12 23.59
C GLN A 6 13.56 11.75 24.31
N ILE A 7 12.68 10.92 24.85
CA ILE A 7 11.45 11.37 25.51
C ILE A 7 11.61 11.15 27.00
N THR A 8 11.45 12.20 27.78
CA THR A 8 11.50 12.12 29.24
C THR A 8 10.12 11.72 29.76
N VAL A 9 10.08 10.74 30.66
CA VAL A 9 8.85 10.22 31.26
C VAL A 9 8.28 11.28 32.22
N GLU A 10 7.01 11.63 32.03
CA GLU A 10 6.35 12.65 32.82
C GLU A 10 5.85 12.12 34.18
N ALA A 11 5.62 13.00 35.14
CA ALA A 11 5.14 12.64 36.47
C ALA A 11 3.79 11.89 36.44
N GLY A 12 2.93 12.19 35.47
CA GLY A 12 1.64 11.51 35.28
C GLY A 12 1.74 10.07 34.76
N GLU A 13 2.94 9.62 34.43
CA GLU A 13 3.21 8.33 33.79
C GLU A 13 3.95 7.35 34.70
N ALA A 14 4.15 7.74 35.97
CA ALA A 14 4.85 6.96 36.98
C ALA A 14 4.28 5.53 37.10
N GLY A 15 5.18 4.55 37.10
CA GLY A 15 4.84 3.14 37.19
C GLY A 15 4.10 2.58 35.97
N MET A 16 3.92 3.35 34.88
CA MET A 16 3.30 2.84 33.65
C MET A 16 4.19 1.76 33.04
N ARG A 17 3.59 0.66 32.57
CA ARG A 17 4.34 -0.34 31.78
C ARG A 17 4.81 0.30 30.46
N LEU A 18 6.01 -0.03 30.05
CA LEU A 18 6.64 0.53 28.84
C LEU A 18 5.79 0.26 27.59
N ASP A 19 5.17 -0.92 27.46
CA ASP A 19 4.24 -1.22 26.37
C ASP A 19 3.01 -0.30 26.33
N ARG A 20 2.42 0.00 27.49
CA ARG A 20 1.33 0.97 27.61
C ARG A 20 1.78 2.39 27.34
N TRP A 21 2.98 2.74 27.81
CA TRP A 21 3.59 4.04 27.54
C TRP A 21 3.76 4.25 26.03
N PHE A 22 4.34 3.28 25.32
CA PHE A 22 4.44 3.33 23.86
C PHE A 22 3.08 3.35 23.18
N LYS A 23 2.07 2.64 23.68
CA LYS A 23 0.70 2.70 23.12
C LYS A 23 0.07 4.09 23.27
N THR A 24 0.40 4.82 24.34
CA THR A 24 -0.10 6.18 24.58
C THR A 24 0.59 7.21 23.69
N HIS A 25 1.92 7.14 23.59
CA HIS A 25 2.74 8.10 22.82
C HIS A 25 2.79 7.80 21.32
N PHE A 26 2.75 6.51 20.97
CA PHE A 26 2.87 5.98 19.62
C PHE A 26 1.74 4.97 19.34
N PRO A 27 0.48 5.41 19.27
CA PRO A 27 -0.67 4.51 19.11
C PRO A 27 -0.62 3.67 17.81
N GLY A 28 0.15 4.11 16.81
CA GLY A 28 0.41 3.35 15.58
C GLY A 28 1.46 2.25 15.70
N LEU A 29 2.24 2.20 16.79
CA LEU A 29 3.23 1.16 17.04
C LEU A 29 2.57 -0.07 17.67
N GLY A 30 2.54 -1.18 16.93
CA GLY A 30 1.99 -2.42 17.45
C GLY A 30 2.97 -3.19 18.33
N PHE A 31 2.43 -4.13 19.11
CA PHE A 31 3.21 -4.85 20.13
C PHE A 31 4.34 -5.70 19.52
N GLY A 32 4.13 -6.31 18.36
CA GLY A 32 5.16 -7.08 17.66
C GLY A 32 6.36 -6.24 17.23
N HIS A 33 6.10 -5.06 16.63
CA HIS A 33 7.16 -4.12 16.27
C HIS A 33 7.88 -3.58 17.51
N LEU A 34 7.16 -3.17 18.55
CA LEU A 34 7.77 -2.76 19.83
C LEU A 34 8.72 -3.84 20.37
N GLN A 35 8.29 -5.10 20.36
CA GLN A 35 9.13 -6.23 20.79
C GLN A 35 10.39 -6.38 19.93
N LYS A 36 10.30 -6.22 18.60
CA LYS A 36 11.47 -6.26 17.69
C LYS A 36 12.45 -5.12 18.00
N LEU A 37 11.97 -3.90 18.23
CA LEU A 37 12.79 -2.73 18.57
C LEU A 37 13.48 -2.86 19.93
N LEU A 38 12.79 -3.43 20.93
CA LEU A 38 13.37 -3.74 22.24
C LEU A 38 14.42 -4.85 22.15
N ARG A 39 14.16 -5.94 21.41
CA ARG A 39 15.11 -7.04 21.21
C ARG A 39 16.37 -6.62 20.48
N SER A 40 16.24 -5.80 19.44
CA SER A 40 17.38 -5.23 18.71
C SER A 40 18.13 -4.14 19.49
N GLY A 41 17.54 -3.64 20.59
CA GLY A 41 18.15 -2.62 21.45
C GLY A 41 18.13 -1.20 20.86
N GLN A 42 17.24 -0.98 19.89
CA GLN A 42 16.98 0.33 19.29
C GLN A 42 16.22 1.24 20.28
N ILE A 43 15.27 0.67 21.03
CA ILE A 43 14.63 1.33 22.18
C ILE A 43 15.43 1.06 23.45
N ARG A 44 15.67 2.10 24.24
CA ARG A 44 16.39 2.03 25.51
C ARG A 44 15.79 2.98 26.55
N VAL A 45 15.91 2.64 27.81
CA VAL A 45 15.55 3.53 28.93
C VAL A 45 16.82 3.82 29.72
N ASP A 46 17.17 5.09 29.88
CA ASP A 46 18.42 5.55 30.49
C ASP A 46 19.68 4.88 29.88
N GLY A 47 19.63 4.63 28.58
CA GLY A 47 20.72 3.96 27.84
C GLY A 47 20.80 2.43 28.02
N GLY A 48 19.96 1.83 28.87
CA GLY A 48 19.87 0.39 29.12
C GLY A 48 18.83 -0.34 28.25
N ARG A 49 19.05 -1.64 28.03
CA ARG A 49 18.03 -2.53 27.41
C ARG A 49 16.95 -2.87 28.42
N VAL A 50 15.70 -2.85 27.98
CA VAL A 50 14.52 -3.10 28.82
C VAL A 50 13.54 -4.05 28.14
N LYS A 51 12.64 -4.65 28.91
CA LYS A 51 11.54 -5.48 28.41
C LYS A 51 10.26 -4.65 28.29
N ALA A 52 9.33 -5.09 27.46
CA ALA A 52 8.09 -4.34 27.23
C ALA A 52 7.19 -4.21 28.47
N ASP A 53 7.32 -5.13 29.43
CA ASP A 53 6.61 -5.12 30.72
C ASP A 53 7.33 -4.35 31.83
N SER A 54 8.52 -3.78 31.55
CA SER A 54 9.23 -2.91 32.48
C SER A 54 8.39 -1.67 32.80
N ARG A 55 8.49 -1.15 34.02
CA ARG A 55 7.80 0.08 34.42
C ARG A 55 8.71 1.28 34.25
N VAL A 56 8.14 2.40 33.81
CA VAL A 56 8.84 3.67 33.69
C VAL A 56 8.58 4.55 34.90
N GLU A 57 9.61 5.28 35.32
CA GLU A 57 9.56 6.25 36.41
C GLU A 57 9.77 7.67 35.88
N PRO A 58 9.20 8.69 36.55
CA PRO A 58 9.37 10.08 36.12
C PRO A 58 10.84 10.48 36.04
N GLY A 59 11.20 11.22 34.99
CA GLY A 59 12.58 11.67 34.75
C GLY A 59 13.47 10.67 34.03
N GLN A 60 13.03 9.42 33.84
CA GLN A 60 13.74 8.48 32.96
C GLN A 60 13.67 8.93 31.50
N VAL A 61 14.72 8.65 30.73
CA VAL A 61 14.82 9.01 29.31
C VAL A 61 14.63 7.78 28.44
N VAL A 62 13.53 7.76 27.69
CA VAL A 62 13.23 6.74 26.68
C VAL A 62 13.83 7.18 25.34
N ARG A 63 14.86 6.46 24.88
CA ARG A 63 15.39 6.58 23.53
C ARG A 63 14.47 5.83 22.56
N VAL A 64 13.93 6.54 21.59
CA VAL A 64 13.05 6.01 20.54
C VAL A 64 13.74 6.19 19.18
N PRO A 65 13.88 5.13 18.36
CA PRO A 65 14.39 5.27 17.00
C PRO A 65 13.41 6.09 16.15
N PRO A 66 13.80 6.53 14.95
CA PRO A 66 12.85 7.09 13.99
C PRO A 66 11.74 6.09 13.72
N LEU A 67 10.51 6.39 14.16
CA LEU A 67 9.34 5.53 13.92
C LEU A 67 8.48 6.17 12.83
N GLU A 68 8.24 5.46 11.73
CA GLU A 68 7.25 5.85 10.71
C GLU A 68 5.81 5.50 11.14
N VAL A 69 5.51 5.67 12.42
CA VAL A 69 4.18 5.47 12.98
C VAL A 69 3.51 6.83 13.13
N ASP A 70 2.24 6.94 12.72
CA ASP A 70 1.51 8.22 12.76
C ASP A 70 1.59 8.83 14.17
N LYS A 71 2.26 9.98 14.29
CA LYS A 71 2.19 10.82 15.48
C LYS A 71 0.78 11.39 15.58
N LYS A 72 0.27 11.56 16.80
CA LYS A 72 -1.05 12.12 17.07
C LYS A 72 -1.18 13.51 16.41
N GLY A 73 -1.82 13.60 15.25
CA GLY A 73 -2.05 14.87 14.54
C GLY A 73 -2.02 14.82 13.01
N GLU A 74 -1.36 13.86 12.39
CA GLU A 74 -1.32 13.73 10.92
C GLU A 74 -2.43 12.81 10.42
N SER A 75 -3.54 13.38 9.95
CA SER A 75 -4.63 12.60 9.36
C SER A 75 -4.31 12.28 7.89
N ALA A 76 -3.81 11.08 7.65
CA ALA A 76 -3.67 10.55 6.29
C ALA A 76 -5.05 10.47 5.58
N LEU A 77 -5.06 10.73 4.28
CA LEU A 77 -6.28 10.67 3.47
C LEU A 77 -6.87 9.26 3.45
N THR A 78 -8.16 9.16 3.73
CA THR A 78 -8.96 7.93 3.60
C THR A 78 -10.14 8.16 2.66
N GLY A 79 -10.71 7.10 2.10
CA GLY A 79 -11.92 7.22 1.28
C GLY A 79 -13.09 7.91 2.01
N HIS A 80 -13.13 7.88 3.36
CA HIS A 80 -14.15 8.57 4.16
C HIS A 80 -13.86 10.06 4.32
N SER A 81 -12.59 10.45 4.56
CA SER A 81 -12.22 11.87 4.71
C SER A 81 -12.45 12.67 3.42
N ILE A 82 -12.44 12.00 2.27
CA ILE A 82 -12.60 12.61 0.94
C ILE A 82 -14.04 13.05 0.66
N ARG A 83 -15.06 12.34 1.19
CA ARG A 83 -16.47 12.48 0.77
C ARG A 83 -17.02 13.92 0.81
N ASN A 84 -16.56 14.75 1.75
CA ASN A 84 -17.07 16.11 1.96
C ASN A 84 -16.11 17.23 1.49
N GLN A 85 -15.07 16.89 0.73
CA GLN A 85 -14.07 17.85 0.23
C GLN A 85 -14.22 18.08 -1.27
N GLY A 86 -13.91 19.30 -1.74
CA GLY A 86 -13.88 19.64 -3.16
C GLY A 86 -12.86 18.79 -3.93
N ASP A 87 -13.14 18.51 -5.21
CA ASP A 87 -12.30 17.63 -6.02
C ASP A 87 -10.88 18.15 -6.19
N ALA A 88 -10.71 19.46 -6.40
CA ALA A 88 -9.39 20.08 -6.51
C ALA A 88 -8.54 19.89 -5.24
N ASP A 89 -9.14 20.04 -4.05
CA ASP A 89 -8.44 19.89 -2.76
C ASP A 89 -8.00 18.44 -2.54
N VAL A 90 -8.86 17.50 -2.91
CA VAL A 90 -8.54 16.08 -2.76
C VAL A 90 -7.44 15.67 -3.72
N LEU A 91 -7.49 16.12 -4.98
CA LEU A 91 -6.42 15.90 -5.95
C LEU A 91 -5.09 16.48 -5.45
N ALA A 92 -5.10 17.70 -4.90
CA ALA A 92 -3.91 18.35 -4.37
C ALA A 92 -3.29 17.55 -3.22
N LYS A 93 -4.11 17.03 -2.30
CA LYS A 93 -3.63 16.21 -1.17
C LYS A 93 -3.12 14.82 -1.59
N MET A 94 -3.55 14.30 -2.74
CA MET A 94 -3.04 13.04 -3.29
C MET A 94 -1.77 13.23 -4.12
N LEU A 95 -1.45 14.44 -4.55
CA LEU A 95 -0.34 14.71 -5.47
C LEU A 95 1.01 14.46 -4.80
N ILE A 96 1.81 13.56 -5.38
CA ILE A 96 3.16 13.22 -4.89
C ILE A 96 4.26 13.59 -5.88
N HIS A 97 3.92 13.86 -7.14
CA HIS A 97 4.84 14.40 -8.14
C HIS A 97 4.07 15.25 -9.15
N GLU A 98 4.65 16.39 -9.51
CA GLU A 98 4.17 17.26 -10.57
C GLU A 98 5.34 17.76 -11.41
N ASP A 99 5.19 17.64 -12.73
CA ASP A 99 6.04 18.30 -13.72
C ASP A 99 5.18 18.84 -14.87
N PRO A 100 5.73 19.55 -15.88
CA PRO A 100 4.93 20.13 -16.97
C PRO A 100 4.09 19.14 -17.80
N LYS A 101 4.37 17.84 -17.75
CA LYS A 101 3.71 16.79 -18.54
C LYS A 101 2.91 15.80 -17.71
N VAL A 102 3.26 15.60 -16.44
CA VAL A 102 2.75 14.49 -15.63
C VAL A 102 2.38 14.93 -14.22
N PHE A 103 1.26 14.38 -13.75
CA PHE A 103 0.93 14.29 -12.33
C PHE A 103 1.07 12.83 -11.88
N VAL A 104 1.59 12.62 -10.69
CA VAL A 104 1.53 11.32 -10.02
C VAL A 104 0.82 11.49 -8.68
N PHE A 105 -0.18 10.65 -8.45
CA PHE A 105 -0.98 10.64 -7.24
C PHE A 105 -0.67 9.41 -6.39
N ASN A 106 -0.68 9.57 -5.07
CA ASN A 106 -0.91 8.47 -4.13
C ASN A 106 -2.43 8.29 -3.96
N LYS A 107 -3.01 7.42 -4.78
CA LYS A 107 -4.44 7.13 -4.72
C LYS A 107 -4.77 6.36 -3.44
N PRO A 108 -5.70 6.82 -2.59
CA PRO A 108 -6.11 6.07 -1.42
C PRO A 108 -6.95 4.84 -1.79
N ALA A 109 -6.97 3.85 -0.90
CA ALA A 109 -7.88 2.71 -1.01
C ALA A 109 -9.34 3.17 -0.88
N GLY A 110 -10.22 2.61 -1.72
CA GLY A 110 -11.65 2.90 -1.76
C GLY A 110 -12.05 3.99 -2.76
N LEU A 111 -11.10 4.71 -3.37
CA LEU A 111 -11.36 5.67 -4.44
C LEU A 111 -11.21 4.99 -5.81
N ALA A 112 -12.28 4.97 -6.60
CA ALA A 112 -12.26 4.41 -7.95
C ALA A 112 -11.47 5.32 -8.91
N VAL A 113 -10.74 4.72 -9.85
CA VAL A 113 -10.02 5.50 -10.87
C VAL A 113 -10.97 6.00 -11.97
N GLN A 114 -11.90 5.16 -12.39
CA GLN A 114 -12.91 5.47 -13.41
C GLN A 114 -14.31 5.15 -12.88
N GLY A 115 -15.31 5.75 -13.51
CA GLY A 115 -16.72 5.47 -13.24
C GLY A 115 -17.14 4.02 -13.54
N GLY A 116 -18.35 3.68 -13.10
CA GLY A 116 -18.95 2.35 -13.24
C GLY A 116 -20.23 2.27 -12.42
N SER A 117 -20.93 1.13 -12.49
CA SER A 117 -22.19 0.93 -11.75
C SER A 117 -22.01 1.21 -10.26
N GLY A 118 -22.78 2.17 -9.74
CA GLY A 118 -22.75 2.57 -8.33
C GLY A 118 -21.56 3.45 -7.90
N VAL A 119 -20.70 3.89 -8.84
CA VAL A 119 -19.58 4.79 -8.53
C VAL A 119 -20.00 6.24 -8.78
N THR A 120 -20.19 6.99 -7.70
CA THR A 120 -20.61 8.41 -7.75
C THR A 120 -19.44 9.40 -7.79
N ARG A 121 -18.24 8.96 -7.41
CA ARG A 121 -17.02 9.78 -7.45
C ARG A 121 -15.81 8.93 -7.80
N ASN A 122 -15.02 9.39 -8.77
CA ASN A 122 -13.83 8.72 -9.25
C ASN A 122 -12.77 9.73 -9.70
N VAL A 123 -11.52 9.30 -9.82
CA VAL A 123 -10.40 10.18 -10.16
C VAL A 123 -10.59 10.85 -11.53
N ASP A 124 -11.07 10.14 -12.56
CA ASP A 124 -11.22 10.71 -13.91
C ASP A 124 -12.19 11.91 -13.95
N ASP A 125 -13.28 11.82 -13.20
CA ASP A 125 -14.25 12.92 -13.05
C ASP A 125 -13.67 14.05 -12.19
N MET A 126 -12.97 13.72 -11.11
CA MET A 126 -12.32 14.73 -10.26
C MET A 126 -11.32 15.59 -11.04
N LEU A 127 -10.62 15.01 -12.03
CA LEU A 127 -9.66 15.73 -12.88
C LEU A 127 -10.28 16.89 -13.67
N GLU A 128 -11.62 16.95 -13.80
CA GLU A 128 -12.33 18.09 -14.38
C GLU A 128 -12.01 19.40 -13.66
N ALA A 129 -11.76 19.34 -12.34
CA ALA A 129 -11.39 20.49 -11.52
C ALA A 129 -10.00 21.06 -11.87
N TRP A 130 -9.17 20.33 -12.61
CA TRP A 130 -7.77 20.67 -12.93
C TRP A 130 -7.54 20.92 -14.43
N ARG A 131 -8.58 21.34 -15.16
CA ARG A 131 -8.41 21.81 -16.54
C ARG A 131 -7.39 22.94 -16.62
N ASN A 132 -6.53 22.89 -17.62
CA ASN A 132 -5.56 23.97 -17.86
C ASN A 132 -6.25 25.21 -18.46
N GLN A 133 -5.48 26.29 -18.67
CA GLN A 133 -5.98 27.55 -19.26
C GLN A 133 -6.58 27.37 -20.67
N LYS A 134 -6.22 26.30 -21.38
CA LYS A 134 -6.77 25.95 -22.70
C LYS A 134 -8.01 25.06 -22.59
N GLY A 135 -8.52 24.84 -21.38
CA GLY A 135 -9.64 23.96 -21.10
C GLY A 135 -9.31 22.47 -21.22
N GLU A 136 -8.04 22.08 -21.34
CA GLU A 136 -7.69 20.66 -21.47
C GLU A 136 -7.66 19.98 -20.10
N LYS A 137 -8.43 18.89 -19.96
CA LYS A 137 -8.42 18.04 -18.78
C LYS A 137 -7.20 17.12 -18.78
N PRO A 138 -6.54 16.91 -17.62
CA PRO A 138 -5.61 15.80 -17.44
C PRO A 138 -6.27 14.45 -17.76
N ARG A 139 -5.47 13.45 -18.14
CA ARG A 139 -5.96 12.17 -18.66
C ARG A 139 -5.30 10.99 -17.97
N LEU A 140 -6.11 10.02 -17.58
CA LEU A 140 -5.63 8.73 -17.12
C LEU A 140 -4.87 8.00 -18.24
N VAL A 141 -3.78 7.33 -17.87
CA VAL A 141 -2.96 6.51 -18.80
C VAL A 141 -2.91 5.05 -18.36
N HIS A 142 -3.31 4.77 -17.13
CA HIS A 142 -3.52 3.43 -16.58
C HIS A 142 -4.59 3.47 -15.48
N ARG A 143 -4.90 2.32 -14.90
CA ARG A 143 -5.91 2.18 -13.84
C ARG A 143 -5.43 1.30 -12.70
N LEU A 144 -5.90 1.62 -11.51
CA LEU A 144 -5.86 0.78 -10.32
C LEU A 144 -7.28 0.36 -9.96
N ASP A 145 -7.43 -0.80 -9.33
CA ASP A 145 -8.72 -1.19 -8.75
C ASP A 145 -9.13 -0.19 -7.65
N ARG A 146 -10.43 -0.10 -7.37
CA ARG A 146 -11.00 0.83 -6.37
C ARG A 146 -10.28 0.72 -5.03
N ASP A 147 -10.10 -0.51 -4.56
CA ASP A 147 -9.59 -0.78 -3.22
C ASP A 147 -8.04 -0.89 -3.17
N THR A 148 -7.38 -0.98 -4.34
CA THR A 148 -5.91 -0.91 -4.44
C THR A 148 -5.44 0.53 -4.24
N SER A 149 -4.46 0.75 -3.38
CA SER A 149 -3.90 2.09 -3.13
C SER A 149 -2.58 2.31 -3.90
N GLY A 150 -2.06 3.54 -3.91
CA GLY A 150 -0.70 3.84 -4.37
C GLY A 150 -0.61 4.61 -5.68
N VAL A 151 0.52 4.45 -6.36
CA VAL A 151 0.95 5.26 -7.50
C VAL A 151 -0.03 5.20 -8.68
N LEU A 152 -0.63 6.35 -9.01
CA LEU A 152 -1.45 6.57 -10.21
C LEU A 152 -0.84 7.69 -11.04
N VAL A 153 -0.50 7.39 -12.30
CA VAL A 153 0.11 8.36 -13.23
C VAL A 153 -0.98 8.95 -14.11
N VAL A 154 -0.95 10.28 -14.25
CA VAL A 154 -1.92 11.06 -15.02
C VAL A 154 -1.18 12.03 -15.92
N ALA A 155 -1.54 12.05 -17.20
CA ALA A 155 -0.96 12.96 -18.16
C ALA A 155 -1.64 14.33 -18.10
N ARG A 156 -0.86 15.41 -18.16
CA ARG A 156 -1.38 16.79 -18.18
C ARG A 156 -1.89 17.25 -19.53
N SER A 157 -1.53 16.55 -20.61
CA SER A 157 -1.93 16.89 -21.98
C SER A 157 -2.23 15.65 -22.82
N ARG A 158 -2.93 15.83 -23.94
CA ARG A 158 -3.23 14.73 -24.88
C ARG A 158 -1.97 14.07 -25.43
N LEU A 159 -0.94 14.85 -25.75
CA LEU A 159 0.32 14.34 -26.27
C LEU A 159 1.05 13.48 -25.22
N ALA A 160 1.10 13.96 -23.97
CA ALA A 160 1.67 13.18 -22.87
C ALA A 160 0.88 11.88 -22.63
N ALA A 161 -0.46 11.94 -22.71
CA ALA A 161 -1.32 10.76 -22.54
C ALA A 161 -1.05 9.69 -23.59
N MET A 162 -0.86 10.09 -24.85
CA MET A 162 -0.52 9.19 -25.94
C MET A 162 0.81 8.47 -25.68
N LYS A 163 1.88 9.21 -25.38
CA LYS A 163 3.21 8.64 -25.13
C LYS A 163 3.26 7.72 -23.91
N LEU A 164 2.61 8.10 -22.80
CA LEU A 164 2.56 7.26 -21.60
C LEU A 164 1.73 5.99 -21.84
N SER A 165 0.60 6.11 -22.55
CA SER A 165 -0.23 4.95 -22.89
C SER A 165 0.52 3.97 -23.78
N GLU A 166 1.35 4.49 -24.69
CA GLU A 166 2.25 3.68 -25.52
C GLU A 166 3.29 2.95 -24.66
N ALA A 167 3.94 3.62 -23.71
CA ALA A 167 4.89 2.98 -22.78
C ALA A 167 4.24 1.84 -21.97
N PHE A 168 2.99 2.01 -21.50
CA PHE A 168 2.24 0.93 -20.85
C PHE A 168 1.96 -0.24 -21.78
N ARG A 169 1.58 0.02 -23.05
CA ARG A 169 1.31 -1.01 -24.06
C ARG A 169 2.58 -1.76 -24.47
N ALA A 170 3.69 -1.04 -24.64
CA ALA A 170 5.01 -1.57 -24.94
C ALA A 170 5.68 -2.28 -23.76
N ARG A 171 5.07 -2.20 -22.56
CA ARG A 171 5.58 -2.79 -21.30
C ARG A 171 6.95 -2.21 -20.88
N GLU A 172 7.20 -0.95 -21.22
CA GLU A 172 8.38 -0.18 -20.80
C GLU A 172 8.23 0.37 -19.37
N THR A 173 7.24 -0.13 -18.63
CA THR A 173 6.89 0.33 -17.29
C THR A 173 7.25 -0.72 -16.25
N LYS A 174 8.07 -0.35 -15.29
CA LYS A 174 8.30 -1.17 -14.10
C LYS A 174 7.33 -0.73 -13.02
N LYS A 175 6.47 -1.65 -12.56
CA LYS A 175 5.49 -1.38 -11.51
C LYS A 175 5.77 -2.33 -10.35
N THR A 176 6.02 -1.77 -9.18
CA THR A 176 6.29 -2.53 -7.97
C THR A 176 5.11 -2.37 -7.03
N TYR A 177 4.56 -3.50 -6.59
CA TYR A 177 3.46 -3.56 -5.63
C TYR A 177 3.92 -4.23 -4.36
N TRP A 178 3.45 -3.74 -3.23
CA TRP A 178 3.56 -4.45 -1.97
C TRP A 178 2.22 -5.08 -1.62
N ALA A 179 2.27 -6.33 -1.16
CA ALA A 179 1.12 -7.07 -0.70
C ALA A 179 1.40 -7.76 0.64
N LEU A 180 0.41 -7.75 1.54
CA LEU A 180 0.39 -8.67 2.66
C LEU A 180 -0.47 -9.86 2.28
N VAL A 181 0.10 -11.06 2.35
CA VAL A 181 -0.62 -12.30 2.03
C VAL A 181 -0.72 -13.21 3.25
N LYS A 182 -1.75 -14.06 3.26
CA LYS A 182 -1.85 -15.18 4.20
C LYS A 182 -0.85 -16.27 3.81
N GLY A 183 -0.22 -16.88 4.80
CA GLY A 183 0.71 -17.99 4.61
C GLY A 183 2.06 -17.56 4.04
N VAL A 184 2.83 -18.54 3.58
CA VAL A 184 4.15 -18.35 2.99
C VAL A 184 4.16 -19.02 1.61
N PRO A 185 4.48 -18.29 0.53
CA PRO A 185 4.64 -18.89 -0.79
C PRO A 185 5.68 -20.02 -0.77
N PRO A 186 5.52 -21.05 -1.62
CA PRO A 186 6.44 -22.20 -1.63
C PRO A 186 7.86 -21.84 -2.07
N LYS A 187 8.04 -20.74 -2.81
CA LYS A 187 9.34 -20.24 -3.25
C LYS A 187 9.56 -18.82 -2.74
N ARG A 188 10.83 -18.48 -2.46
CA ARG A 188 11.22 -17.11 -2.06
C ARG A 188 10.98 -16.09 -3.18
N GLU A 189 11.13 -16.51 -4.41
CA GLU A 189 10.84 -15.73 -5.61
C GLU A 189 10.35 -16.67 -6.71
N ASP A 190 9.40 -16.22 -7.53
CA ASP A 190 8.93 -17.00 -8.68
C ASP A 190 8.21 -16.14 -9.72
N LYS A 191 8.00 -16.74 -10.89
CA LYS A 191 7.13 -16.24 -11.94
C LYS A 191 5.79 -16.97 -11.89
N ILE A 192 4.70 -16.21 -11.79
CA ILE A 192 3.33 -16.71 -11.94
C ILE A 192 2.87 -16.39 -13.35
N SER A 193 2.60 -17.43 -14.14
CA SER A 193 2.16 -17.32 -15.54
C SER A 193 0.92 -18.18 -15.77
N THR A 194 -0.24 -17.54 -15.83
CA THR A 194 -1.54 -18.19 -15.98
C THR A 194 -2.38 -17.51 -17.07
N TRP A 195 -3.56 -18.05 -17.34
CA TRP A 195 -4.56 -17.43 -18.20
C TRP A 195 -5.73 -16.98 -17.35
N LEU A 196 -6.28 -15.79 -17.60
CA LEU A 196 -7.34 -15.20 -16.80
C LEU A 196 -8.58 -14.91 -17.64
N ILE A 197 -9.75 -15.27 -17.13
CA ILE A 197 -11.05 -14.91 -17.71
C ILE A 197 -11.79 -14.01 -16.73
N LYS A 198 -12.40 -12.96 -17.28
CA LYS A 198 -13.29 -12.05 -16.56
C LYS A 198 -14.72 -12.54 -16.70
N GLU A 199 -15.40 -12.73 -15.58
CA GLU A 199 -16.79 -13.21 -15.52
C GLU A 199 -17.65 -12.17 -14.78
N PRO A 200 -18.79 -11.76 -15.36
CA PRO A 200 -19.74 -10.92 -14.65
C PRO A 200 -20.40 -11.72 -13.52
N THR A 201 -20.50 -11.12 -12.33
CA THR A 201 -21.26 -11.67 -11.20
C THR A 201 -22.22 -10.61 -10.67
N GLU A 202 -23.18 -11.00 -9.81
CA GLU A 202 -24.12 -10.06 -9.19
C GLU A 202 -23.40 -8.94 -8.40
N ASP A 203 -22.28 -9.27 -7.76
CA ASP A 203 -21.40 -8.34 -7.02
C ASP A 203 -20.31 -7.66 -7.90
N GLY A 204 -20.58 -7.61 -9.22
CA GLY A 204 -19.69 -7.07 -10.24
C GLY A 204 -18.67 -8.08 -10.75
N ASP A 205 -17.73 -7.63 -11.58
CA ASP A 205 -16.83 -8.55 -12.28
C ASP A 205 -15.90 -9.33 -11.31
N ARG A 206 -15.81 -10.64 -11.48
CA ARG A 206 -14.80 -11.53 -10.87
C ARG A 206 -13.85 -12.03 -11.97
N VAL A 207 -12.64 -12.40 -11.58
CA VAL A 207 -11.63 -12.95 -12.50
C VAL A 207 -11.18 -14.29 -11.94
N ARG A 208 -11.14 -15.32 -12.79
CA ARG A 208 -10.64 -16.64 -12.42
C ARG A 208 -9.48 -17.08 -13.30
N VAL A 209 -8.71 -18.05 -12.80
CA VAL A 209 -7.73 -18.76 -13.61
C VAL A 209 -8.46 -19.67 -14.59
N ALA A 210 -8.01 -19.67 -15.83
CA ALA A 210 -8.57 -20.38 -16.96
C ALA A 210 -7.54 -21.36 -17.55
N ALA A 211 -8.04 -22.34 -18.30
CA ALA A 211 -7.17 -23.22 -19.07
C ALA A 211 -6.55 -22.49 -20.26
N HIS A 212 -5.39 -22.94 -20.71
CA HIS A 212 -4.80 -22.43 -21.95
C HIS A 212 -5.71 -22.74 -23.14
N GLY A 213 -6.01 -21.73 -23.97
CA GLY A 213 -6.88 -21.85 -25.13
C GLY A 213 -8.38 -21.71 -24.82
N GLU A 214 -8.77 -21.52 -23.56
CA GLU A 214 -10.15 -21.25 -23.21
C GLU A 214 -10.62 -19.91 -23.82
N LYS A 215 -11.84 -19.87 -24.37
CA LYS A 215 -12.35 -18.71 -25.11
C LYS A 215 -12.45 -17.49 -24.18
N GLY A 216 -11.79 -16.40 -24.57
CA GLY A 216 -11.76 -15.16 -23.79
C GLY A 216 -10.69 -15.13 -22.71
N ALA A 217 -9.82 -16.14 -22.63
CA ALA A 217 -8.72 -16.16 -21.69
C ALA A 217 -7.56 -15.28 -22.17
N ASP A 218 -7.13 -14.38 -21.31
CA ASP A 218 -5.98 -13.51 -21.53
C ASP A 218 -4.76 -14.02 -20.75
N HIS A 219 -3.59 -14.04 -21.40
CA HIS A 219 -2.35 -14.37 -20.70
C HIS A 219 -2.00 -13.30 -19.65
N ALA A 220 -1.64 -13.77 -18.46
CA ALA A 220 -1.27 -12.97 -17.32
C ALA A 220 0.04 -13.45 -16.70
N VAL A 221 0.98 -12.52 -16.50
CA VAL A 221 2.31 -12.79 -15.94
C VAL A 221 2.63 -11.77 -14.87
N SER A 222 3.02 -12.27 -13.69
CA SER A 222 3.55 -11.48 -12.58
C SER A 222 4.77 -12.18 -12.00
N TYR A 223 5.71 -11.40 -11.49
CA TYR A 223 6.79 -11.89 -10.64
C TYR A 223 6.48 -11.54 -9.19
N TYR A 224 7.01 -12.32 -8.26
CA TYR A 224 7.01 -11.94 -6.85
C TYR A 224 8.33 -12.33 -6.18
N ARG A 225 8.67 -11.63 -5.11
CA ARG A 225 9.66 -12.04 -4.12
C ARG A 225 9.12 -11.81 -2.70
N ILE A 226 9.54 -12.67 -1.77
CA ILE A 226 9.31 -12.51 -0.34
C ILE A 226 10.28 -11.46 0.19
N ILE A 227 9.74 -10.39 0.78
CA ILE A 227 10.53 -9.37 1.47
C ILE A 227 10.78 -9.80 2.91
N GLU A 228 9.70 -10.00 3.66
CA GLU A 228 9.75 -10.42 5.06
C GLU A 228 8.56 -11.35 5.34
N GLN A 229 8.74 -12.30 6.26
CA GLN A 229 7.68 -13.22 6.68
C GLN A 229 7.51 -13.16 8.20
N ALA A 230 6.26 -13.22 8.65
CA ALA A 230 5.91 -13.29 10.05
C ALA A 230 5.49 -14.72 10.39
N ALA A 231 6.44 -15.47 10.96
CA ALA A 231 6.30 -16.89 11.22
C ALA A 231 5.87 -17.66 9.95
N GLN A 232 4.76 -18.39 10.02
CA GLN A 232 4.17 -19.13 8.90
C GLN A 232 2.76 -18.65 8.55
N THR A 233 2.34 -17.50 9.09
CA THR A 233 0.95 -17.03 9.00
C THR A 233 0.77 -15.89 8.00
N MET A 234 1.78 -15.04 7.83
CA MET A 234 1.71 -13.88 6.94
C MET A 234 3.05 -13.59 6.28
N THR A 235 2.99 -13.13 5.04
CA THR A 235 4.17 -12.76 4.27
C THR A 235 3.95 -11.42 3.58
N TRP A 236 4.98 -10.58 3.61
CA TRP A 236 5.08 -9.39 2.78
C TRP A 236 5.73 -9.78 1.45
N LEU A 237 4.96 -9.64 0.38
CA LEU A 237 5.43 -9.81 -0.98
C LEU A 237 5.67 -8.47 -1.65
N GLU A 238 6.78 -8.41 -2.39
CA GLU A 238 6.90 -7.51 -3.52
C GLU A 238 6.43 -8.24 -4.78
N MET A 239 5.56 -7.60 -5.55
CA MET A 239 4.99 -8.17 -6.77
C MET A 239 5.17 -7.21 -7.95
N GLU A 240 5.56 -7.75 -9.09
CA GLU A 240 5.77 -6.99 -10.33
C GLU A 240 4.91 -7.57 -11.47
N PRO A 241 3.79 -6.92 -11.84
CA PRO A 241 2.95 -7.38 -12.94
C PRO A 241 3.57 -6.99 -14.29
N TYR A 242 3.98 -8.00 -15.05
CA TYR A 242 4.47 -7.82 -16.43
C TYR A 242 3.32 -7.53 -17.40
N THR A 243 2.19 -8.21 -17.24
CA THR A 243 0.92 -7.87 -17.90
C THR A 243 0.02 -7.03 -16.98
N GLY A 244 -1.08 -6.47 -17.49
CA GLY A 244 -2.00 -5.60 -16.72
C GLY A 244 -3.46 -6.04 -16.78
N ARG A 245 -3.78 -7.27 -16.38
CA ARG A 245 -5.16 -7.78 -16.37
C ARG A 245 -5.92 -7.33 -15.12
N THR A 246 -7.25 -7.27 -15.23
CA THR A 246 -8.12 -6.92 -14.10
C THR A 246 -7.87 -7.90 -12.94
N HIS A 247 -7.73 -7.38 -11.71
CA HIS A 247 -7.47 -8.18 -10.51
C HIS A 247 -6.25 -9.12 -10.57
N GLN A 248 -5.32 -8.96 -11.53
CA GLN A 248 -4.26 -9.93 -11.80
C GLN A 248 -3.45 -10.34 -10.56
N LEU A 249 -2.91 -9.38 -9.81
CA LEU A 249 -2.09 -9.67 -8.62
C LEU A 249 -2.90 -10.37 -7.52
N ARG A 250 -4.17 -10.00 -7.37
CA ARG A 250 -5.09 -10.58 -6.38
C ARG A 250 -5.39 -12.04 -6.69
N VAL A 251 -5.71 -12.35 -7.95
CA VAL A 251 -5.93 -13.72 -8.42
C VAL A 251 -4.65 -14.54 -8.38
N HIS A 252 -3.51 -13.96 -8.78
CA HIS A 252 -2.22 -14.65 -8.74
C HIS A 252 -1.80 -15.01 -7.30
N ALA A 253 -2.00 -14.11 -6.33
CA ALA A 253 -1.75 -14.37 -4.92
C ALA A 253 -2.63 -15.51 -4.39
N ALA A 254 -3.94 -15.48 -4.70
CA ALA A 254 -4.84 -16.58 -4.37
C ALA A 254 -4.44 -17.91 -5.06
N TYR A 255 -4.03 -17.86 -6.33
CA TYR A 255 -3.62 -19.03 -7.11
C TYR A 255 -2.39 -19.75 -6.51
N ILE A 256 -1.43 -19.01 -5.95
CA ILE A 256 -0.29 -19.61 -5.24
C ILE A 256 -0.61 -20.07 -3.82
N GLY A 257 -1.89 -20.04 -3.40
CA GLY A 257 -2.35 -20.42 -2.07
C GLY A 257 -2.11 -19.36 -0.99
N CYS A 258 -1.76 -18.13 -1.39
CA CYS A 258 -1.45 -17.03 -0.47
C CYS A 258 -2.32 -15.80 -0.79
N PRO A 259 -3.63 -15.84 -0.53
CA PRO A 259 -4.52 -14.73 -0.87
C PRO A 259 -4.16 -13.46 -0.08
N ILE A 260 -4.37 -12.29 -0.70
CA ILE A 260 -4.06 -10.99 -0.12
C ILE A 260 -4.99 -10.70 1.05
N ILE A 261 -4.42 -10.29 2.18
CA ILE A 261 -5.15 -9.93 3.39
C ILE A 261 -6.18 -8.83 3.10
N GLY A 262 -7.43 -9.08 3.48
CA GLY A 262 -8.56 -8.16 3.34
C GLY A 262 -9.08 -8.02 1.90
N ASP A 263 -8.78 -8.97 1.02
CA ASP A 263 -9.38 -9.04 -0.31
C ASP A 263 -10.83 -9.56 -0.25
N PRO A 264 -11.85 -8.74 -0.51
CA PRO A 264 -13.24 -9.17 -0.36
C PRO A 264 -13.71 -10.21 -1.39
N LYS A 265 -12.94 -10.46 -2.47
CA LYS A 265 -13.36 -11.31 -3.60
C LYS A 265 -12.61 -12.64 -3.71
N TYR A 266 -11.34 -12.64 -3.31
CA TYR A 266 -10.45 -13.79 -3.49
C TYR A 266 -9.87 -14.30 -2.18
N PHE A 267 -10.25 -13.68 -1.05
CA PHE A 267 -9.86 -14.16 0.26
C PHE A 267 -10.84 -15.24 0.72
N GLU A 268 -10.60 -16.46 0.25
CA GLU A 268 -11.25 -17.66 0.78
C GLU A 268 -10.38 -18.16 1.93
N ALA A 269 -10.64 -17.63 3.13
CA ALA A 269 -10.00 -18.13 4.33
C ALA A 269 -10.51 -19.54 4.64
N ASP A 270 -9.61 -20.44 5.01
CA ASP A 270 -9.95 -21.62 5.81
C ASP A 270 -10.86 -21.18 6.98
N THR A 271 -11.92 -21.93 7.26
CA THR A 271 -12.88 -21.64 8.34
C THR A 271 -12.22 -21.52 9.72
N ASN A 272 -11.01 -22.06 9.89
CA ASN A 272 -10.22 -21.98 11.12
C ASN A 272 -9.20 -20.83 11.14
N TRP A 273 -9.24 -19.92 10.16
CA TRP A 273 -8.31 -18.78 10.12
C TRP A 273 -8.95 -17.51 10.65
N ASP A 274 -8.48 -17.06 11.81
CA ASP A 274 -8.83 -15.76 12.37
C ASP A 274 -7.86 -14.67 11.92
N PHE A 275 -8.41 -13.52 11.55
CA PHE A 275 -7.62 -12.30 11.36
C PHE A 275 -6.87 -11.98 12.67
N PRO A 276 -5.55 -11.79 12.63
CA PRO A 276 -4.82 -11.32 13.80
C PRO A 276 -5.43 -10.00 14.30
N GLY A 277 -5.75 -9.96 15.59
CA GLY A 277 -6.42 -8.81 16.21
C GLY A 277 -5.66 -7.51 15.95
N GLY A 278 -6.35 -6.51 15.40
CA GLY A 278 -5.79 -5.19 15.08
C GLY A 278 -5.47 -4.98 13.60
N ILE A 279 -5.46 -6.01 12.77
CA ILE A 279 -5.38 -5.86 11.30
C ILE A 279 -6.75 -5.45 10.77
N GLN A 280 -6.81 -4.38 9.98
CA GLN A 280 -8.06 -3.92 9.38
C GLN A 280 -8.48 -4.84 8.22
N ASN A 281 -9.78 -5.16 8.13
CA ASN A 281 -10.33 -5.89 6.98
C ASN A 281 -10.47 -4.96 5.76
N ARG A 282 -9.32 -4.62 5.15
CA ARG A 282 -9.16 -3.82 3.94
C ARG A 282 -8.08 -4.45 3.07
N LEU A 283 -8.16 -4.26 1.75
CA LEU A 283 -7.20 -4.84 0.82
C LEU A 283 -5.78 -4.36 1.11
N HIS A 284 -4.88 -5.28 1.46
CA HIS A 284 -3.45 -5.01 1.66
C HIS A 284 -2.67 -5.16 0.34
N LEU A 285 -3.04 -4.34 -0.65
CA LEU A 285 -2.34 -4.23 -1.93
C LEU A 285 -2.07 -2.76 -2.23
N HIS A 286 -0.81 -2.43 -2.45
CA HIS A 286 -0.34 -1.07 -2.66
C HIS A 286 0.60 -0.99 -3.86
N ALA A 287 0.28 -0.15 -4.84
CA ALA A 287 1.17 0.23 -5.93
C ALA A 287 2.28 1.14 -5.36
N ARG A 288 3.38 0.53 -4.91
CA ARG A 288 4.45 1.21 -4.17
C ARG A 288 5.28 2.12 -5.04
N ARG A 289 5.74 1.66 -6.21
CA ARG A 289 6.68 2.41 -7.07
C ARG A 289 6.36 2.20 -8.54
N ILE A 290 6.55 3.25 -9.33
CA ILE A 290 6.53 3.15 -10.78
C ILE A 290 7.79 3.76 -11.37
N ILE A 291 8.35 3.09 -12.38
CA ILE A 291 9.37 3.62 -13.27
C ILE A 291 8.83 3.57 -14.69
N ILE A 292 8.74 4.71 -15.36
CA ILE A 292 8.16 4.85 -16.71
C ILE A 292 8.92 5.90 -17.51
N PRO A 293 9.15 5.70 -18.83
CA PRO A 293 9.70 6.74 -19.69
C PRO A 293 8.92 8.04 -19.57
N HIS A 294 9.63 9.14 -19.30
CA HIS A 294 9.01 10.46 -19.26
C HIS A 294 8.55 10.84 -20.68
N PRO A 295 7.38 11.49 -20.88
CA PRO A 295 6.89 11.86 -22.22
C PRO A 295 7.85 12.70 -23.05
N ASP A 296 8.74 13.43 -22.39
CA ASP A 296 9.82 14.19 -23.02
C ASP A 296 11.15 13.42 -22.97
N LYS A 297 12.01 13.70 -21.99
CA LYS A 297 13.30 13.03 -21.80
C LYS A 297 13.43 12.47 -20.39
N GLY A 298 14.16 11.35 -20.25
CA GLY A 298 14.43 10.72 -18.97
C GLY A 298 13.34 9.74 -18.53
N VAL A 299 13.27 9.51 -17.23
CA VAL A 299 12.32 8.58 -16.60
C VAL A 299 11.60 9.26 -15.44
N ILE A 300 10.36 8.87 -15.21
CA ILE A 300 9.62 9.18 -13.99
C ILE A 300 9.81 8.00 -13.07
N ASP A 301 10.36 8.24 -11.88
CA ASP A 301 10.59 7.25 -10.84
C ASP A 301 10.00 7.77 -9.54
N VAL A 302 8.81 7.27 -9.19
CA VAL A 302 8.01 7.80 -8.08
C VAL A 302 7.55 6.67 -7.19
N THR A 303 7.71 6.88 -5.88
CA THR A 303 7.31 5.95 -4.82
C THR A 303 6.22 6.59 -3.97
N ALA A 304 5.09 5.88 -3.77
CA ALA A 304 4.01 6.30 -2.90
C ALA A 304 4.19 5.73 -1.48
N PRO A 305 3.94 6.51 -0.40
CA PRO A 305 3.92 5.97 0.96
C PRO A 305 2.75 5.01 1.16
N MET A 306 2.96 3.97 1.98
CA MET A 306 1.93 2.98 2.30
C MET A 306 0.68 3.63 2.92
N PRO A 307 -0.52 3.09 2.63
CA PRO A 307 -1.74 3.60 3.22
C PRO A 307 -1.78 3.28 4.73
N PRO A 308 -2.55 4.05 5.53
CA PRO A 308 -2.57 3.90 6.98
C PRO A 308 -2.91 2.49 7.48
N HIS A 309 -3.84 1.78 6.82
CA HIS A 309 -4.22 0.43 7.23
C HIS A 309 -3.09 -0.59 7.04
N MET A 310 -2.25 -0.42 6.00
CA MET A 310 -1.09 -1.29 5.78
C MET A 310 0.05 -0.92 6.73
N ARG A 311 0.33 0.37 6.94
CA ARG A 311 1.33 0.82 7.93
C ARG A 311 1.01 0.28 9.32
N GLN A 312 -0.25 0.36 9.74
CA GLN A 312 -0.70 -0.22 11.00
C GLN A 312 -0.41 -1.74 11.09
N SER A 313 -0.70 -2.49 10.02
CA SER A 313 -0.43 -3.93 9.97
C SER A 313 1.07 -4.24 10.01
N TRP A 314 1.92 -3.48 9.31
CA TRP A 314 3.38 -3.62 9.35
C TRP A 314 3.89 -3.39 10.77
N ASN A 315 3.42 -2.33 11.42
CA ASN A 315 3.74 -2.02 12.81
C ASN A 315 3.19 -3.04 13.81
N LEU A 316 2.08 -3.70 13.50
CA LEU A 316 1.57 -4.78 14.36
C LEU A 316 2.46 -6.01 14.31
N ILE A 317 2.89 -6.35 13.10
CA ILE A 317 3.62 -7.59 12.80
C ILE A 317 5.14 -7.42 13.05
N GLY A 318 5.65 -6.19 13.01
CA GLY A 318 7.07 -5.89 13.15
C GLY A 318 7.86 -5.90 11.85
N PHE A 319 7.20 -5.71 10.72
CA PHE A 319 7.90 -5.47 9.45
C PHE A 319 8.48 -4.06 9.41
N ASP A 320 9.65 -3.94 8.83
CA ASP A 320 10.37 -2.67 8.66
C ASP A 320 10.45 -2.36 7.17
N ASP A 321 10.04 -1.16 6.77
CA ASP A 321 10.06 -0.74 5.36
C ASP A 321 11.46 -0.84 4.75
N ALA A 322 12.51 -0.69 5.57
CA ALA A 322 13.91 -0.86 5.17
C ALA A 322 14.22 -2.28 4.66
N SER A 323 13.50 -3.30 5.12
CA SER A 323 13.68 -4.70 4.67
C SER A 323 13.45 -4.87 3.16
N ALA A 324 12.78 -3.93 2.48
CA ALA A 324 12.57 -3.98 1.04
C ALA A 324 13.75 -3.48 0.20
N GLU A 325 14.68 -2.75 0.81
CA GLU A 325 15.88 -2.20 0.15
C GLU A 325 17.04 -3.23 0.08
N ASP A 326 16.95 -4.30 0.86
CA ASP A 326 17.84 -5.48 0.85
C ASP A 326 17.43 -6.55 -0.18
#